data_AF-A0A9Q0YET2-F1
#
_entry.id   AF-A0A9Q0YET2-F1
#
_cell.length_a   1.000
_cell.length_b   1.000
_cell.length_c   1.000
_cell.angle_alpha   90.00
_cell.angle_beta   90.00
_cell.angle_gamma   90.00
#
_symmetry.space_group_name_H-M   'P 1'
#
loop_
_entity.id
_entity.type
_entity.pdbx_description
1 polymer ?
#
loop_
_entity_poly.entity_id
_entity_poly.type
_entity_poly.pdbx_seq_one_letter_code
_entity_poly.pdbx_strand_id
1 'polypeptide(L)'
;MVELMLGQVANYCPIIARNSISKGATSLSSIWQMIRLHYGFQTSGSHFLDLSEIKLEVDERYGDLYQRLCAFVEDSLLTPESNITHHGEMVAEEEEMTPTIENFIVLTWLKLINPELPKLVKQRYGPELRSRTLASLKPEISQALDSLVSEIDSNITAMRASATSDHPRSKGRPARSKTPVRPLCKEANRPFSHFLSQYKYLPEEDRQYLLKARQISDILDVDADGDDDSDRPRSSLVESSTEPISANRIQTGRSPYIDMFFSESAQFA
;
A
#
# COMPACT_ATOMS: atom_id res chain seq x y z
N MET A 1 -37.10 -21.75 26.13
CA MET A 1 -35.85 -21.82 25.33
C MET A 1 -35.45 -20.44 24.81
N VAL A 2 -36.34 -19.71 24.13
CA VAL A 2 -36.10 -18.32 23.68
C VAL A 2 -35.76 -17.36 24.83
N GLU A 3 -36.50 -17.38 25.93
CA GLU A 3 -36.22 -16.51 27.09
C GLU A 3 -34.85 -16.75 27.75
N LEU A 4 -34.35 -17.99 27.73
CA LEU A 4 -33.00 -18.32 28.23
C LEU A 4 -31.92 -17.75 27.32
N MET A 5 -32.11 -17.84 26.00
CA MET A 5 -31.19 -17.26 25.02
C MET A 5 -31.17 -15.72 25.13
N LEU A 6 -32.33 -15.07 25.20
CA LEU A 6 -32.44 -13.62 25.41
C LEU A 6 -31.82 -13.20 26.74
N GLY A 7 -31.99 -14.02 27.77
CA GLY A 7 -31.35 -13.83 29.07
C GLY A 7 -29.82 -13.91 29.03
N GLN A 8 -29.25 -14.76 28.16
CA GLN A 8 -27.80 -14.82 27.94
C GLN A 8 -27.30 -13.63 27.13
N VAL A 9 -27.96 -13.24 26.03
CA VAL A 9 -27.59 -12.05 25.24
C VAL A 9 -27.60 -10.79 26.11
N ALA A 10 -28.61 -10.63 26.97
CA ALA A 10 -28.68 -9.51 27.90
C ALA A 10 -27.56 -9.50 28.96
N ASN A 11 -26.95 -10.65 29.28
CA ASN A 11 -25.79 -10.68 30.17
C ASN A 11 -24.53 -10.13 29.49
N TYR A 12 -24.39 -10.33 28.18
CA TYR A 12 -23.27 -9.81 27.39
C TYR A 12 -23.47 -8.35 26.97
N CYS A 13 -24.68 -7.80 27.11
CA CYS A 13 -25.00 -6.40 26.81
C CYS A 13 -25.53 -5.65 28.06
N PRO A 14 -24.72 -5.49 29.12
CA PRO A 14 -25.19 -4.97 30.41
C PRO A 14 -25.69 -3.52 30.36
N ILE A 15 -25.27 -2.75 29.36
CA ILE A 15 -25.61 -1.33 29.21
C ILE A 15 -27.00 -1.15 28.59
N ILE A 16 -27.48 -2.12 27.80
CA ILE A 16 -28.83 -2.11 27.23
C ILE A 16 -29.78 -2.71 28.26
N ALA A 17 -30.85 -1.99 28.59
CA ALA A 17 -31.81 -2.44 29.57
C ALA A 17 -32.32 -3.85 29.22
N ARG A 18 -32.15 -4.80 30.16
CA ARG A 18 -32.58 -6.20 30.01
C ARG A 18 -34.02 -6.33 29.52
N ASN A 19 -34.90 -5.45 30.00
CA ASN A 19 -36.30 -5.39 29.58
C ASN A 19 -36.48 -5.02 28.10
N SER A 20 -35.63 -4.19 27.51
CA SER A 20 -35.67 -3.87 26.08
C SER A 20 -35.34 -5.09 25.23
N ILE A 21 -34.35 -5.89 25.64
CA ILE A 21 -33.96 -7.13 24.95
C ILE A 21 -34.98 -8.26 25.19
N SER A 22 -35.52 -8.39 26.42
CA SER A 22 -36.40 -9.52 26.77
C SER A 22 -37.88 -9.28 26.49
N LYS A 23 -38.35 -8.02 26.50
CA LYS A 23 -39.78 -7.65 26.31
C LYS A 23 -40.02 -6.71 25.12
N GLY A 24 -39.03 -5.93 24.70
CA GLY A 24 -39.15 -4.97 23.60
C GLY A 24 -38.74 -5.51 22.23
N ALA A 25 -37.93 -6.57 22.19
CA ALA A 25 -37.48 -7.17 20.95
C ALA A 25 -38.56 -8.03 20.29
N THR A 26 -38.85 -7.75 19.02
CA THR A 26 -39.81 -8.51 18.20
C THR A 26 -39.15 -9.59 17.36
N SER A 27 -37.83 -9.54 17.20
CA SER A 27 -37.01 -10.51 16.45
C SER A 27 -35.55 -10.46 16.93
N LEU A 28 -34.76 -11.47 16.54
CA LEU A 28 -33.32 -11.45 16.79
C LEU A 28 -32.63 -10.28 16.08
N SER A 29 -33.07 -9.93 14.87
CA SER A 29 -32.61 -8.76 14.12
C SER A 29 -32.85 -7.46 14.89
N SER A 30 -34.00 -7.32 15.55
CA SER A 30 -34.30 -6.14 16.38
C SER A 30 -33.32 -5.99 17.57
N ILE A 31 -32.88 -7.12 18.16
CA ILE A 31 -31.88 -7.13 19.24
C ILE A 31 -30.53 -6.69 18.71
N TRP A 32 -30.09 -7.28 17.60
CA TRP A 32 -28.83 -6.89 16.97
C TRP A 32 -28.84 -5.44 16.53
N GLN A 33 -29.95 -4.93 16.00
CA GLN A 33 -30.08 -3.52 15.64
C GLN A 33 -30.01 -2.61 16.87
N MET A 34 -30.64 -2.97 17.99
CA MET A 34 -30.50 -2.23 19.26
C MET A 34 -29.05 -2.23 19.77
N ILE A 35 -28.35 -3.37 19.69
CA ILE A 35 -26.95 -3.49 20.08
C ILE A 35 -26.08 -2.61 19.17
N ARG A 36 -26.26 -2.71 17.86
CA ARG A 36 -25.52 -1.92 16.87
C ARG A 36 -25.74 -0.42 17.05
N LEU A 37 -26.98 0.01 17.23
CA LEU A 37 -27.33 1.40 17.54
C LEU A 37 -26.63 1.90 18.81
N HIS A 38 -26.66 1.11 19.87
CA HIS A 38 -26.13 1.50 21.16
C HIS A 38 -24.60 1.65 21.15
N TYR A 39 -23.89 0.75 20.47
CA TYR A 39 -22.43 0.77 20.39
C TYR A 39 -21.90 1.54 19.17
N GLY A 40 -22.78 2.10 18.33
CA GLY A 40 -22.38 2.84 17.14
C GLY A 40 -21.93 1.96 15.96
N PHE A 41 -22.18 0.65 16.00
CA PHE A 41 -21.92 -0.29 14.89
C PHE A 41 -22.93 -0.15 13.73
N GLN A 42 -23.46 1.05 13.48
CA GLN A 42 -24.21 1.26 12.25
C GLN A 42 -23.23 1.22 11.09
N THR A 43 -23.50 0.36 10.12
CA THR A 43 -22.83 0.40 8.84
C THR A 43 -23.08 1.81 8.29
N SER A 44 -22.04 2.63 8.26
CA SER A 44 -22.04 3.98 7.73
C SER A 44 -20.91 4.05 6.70
N GLY A 45 -21.06 4.87 5.66
CA GLY A 45 -19.95 5.13 4.74
C GLY A 45 -18.68 5.63 5.46
N SER A 46 -18.82 6.23 6.65
CA SER A 46 -17.69 6.63 7.48
C SER A 46 -16.96 5.45 8.15
N HIS A 47 -17.68 4.37 8.51
CA HIS A 47 -17.09 3.20 9.18
C HIS A 47 -15.93 2.62 8.37
N PHE A 48 -16.05 2.63 7.04
CA PHE A 48 -15.01 2.12 6.16
C PHE A 48 -13.68 2.90 6.26
N LEU A 49 -13.70 4.17 6.70
CA LEU A 49 -12.49 4.98 6.90
C LEU A 49 -11.69 4.52 8.13
N ASP A 50 -12.35 3.91 9.10
CA ASP A 50 -11.74 3.37 10.33
C ASP A 50 -10.80 2.19 10.01
N LEU A 51 -10.88 1.62 8.79
CA LEU A 51 -9.89 0.67 8.27
C LEU A 51 -8.46 1.23 8.34
N SER A 52 -8.30 2.54 8.16
CA SER A 52 -7.00 3.22 8.21
C SER A 52 -6.36 3.22 9.59
N GLU A 53 -7.16 3.03 10.64
CA GLU A 53 -6.71 2.98 12.03
C GLU A 53 -6.23 1.57 12.44
N ILE A 54 -6.58 0.55 11.65
CA ILE A 54 -6.16 -0.83 11.89
C ILE A 54 -4.65 -0.95 11.66
N LYS A 55 -3.93 -1.26 12.73
CA LYS A 55 -2.50 -1.55 12.76
C LYS A 55 -2.23 -2.80 13.59
N LEU A 56 -1.03 -3.36 13.45
CA LEU A 56 -0.54 -4.42 14.34
C LEU A 56 -0.32 -3.84 15.74
N GLU A 57 -0.98 -4.40 16.75
CA GLU A 57 -0.83 -3.98 18.14
C GLU A 57 0.36 -4.65 18.83
N VAL A 58 0.82 -4.07 19.94
CA VAL A 58 1.93 -4.62 20.72
C VAL A 58 1.54 -5.98 21.29
N ASP A 59 2.42 -6.98 21.14
CA ASP A 59 2.21 -8.38 21.54
C ASP A 59 1.03 -9.08 20.84
N GLU A 60 0.48 -8.49 19.78
CA GLU A 60 -0.55 -9.11 18.97
C GLU A 60 0.04 -10.17 18.03
N ARG A 61 -0.62 -11.33 17.94
CA ARG A 61 -0.26 -12.33 16.93
C ARG A 61 -0.72 -11.88 15.56
N TYR A 62 0.09 -12.13 14.55
CA TYR A 62 -0.28 -11.83 13.16
C TYR A 62 -1.61 -12.46 12.72
N GLY A 63 -1.95 -13.64 13.26
CA GLY A 63 -3.24 -14.27 13.01
C GLY A 63 -4.44 -13.48 13.55
N ASP A 64 -4.28 -12.81 14.70
CA ASP A 64 -5.34 -12.01 15.33
C ASP A 64 -5.59 -10.73 14.53
N LEU A 65 -4.52 -10.08 14.04
CA LEU A 65 -4.61 -8.95 13.11
C LEU A 65 -5.42 -9.33 11.84
N TYR A 66 -5.15 -10.50 11.28
CA TYR A 66 -5.90 -11.00 10.12
C TYR A 66 -7.40 -11.16 10.44
N GLN A 67 -7.74 -11.72 11.61
CA GLN A 67 -9.14 -11.89 12.03
C GLN A 67 -9.83 -10.53 12.23
N ARG A 68 -9.14 -9.52 12.78
CA ARG A 68 -9.69 -8.17 12.89
C ARG A 68 -9.98 -7.55 11.53
N LEU A 69 -9.11 -7.75 10.55
CA LEU A 69 -9.34 -7.30 9.17
C LEU A 69 -10.54 -8.02 8.54
N CYS A 70 -10.67 -9.34 8.72
CA CYS A 70 -11.83 -10.09 8.24
C CYS A 70 -13.13 -9.56 8.86
N ALA A 71 -13.19 -9.48 10.19
CA ALA A 71 -14.36 -8.99 10.90
C ALA A 71 -14.75 -7.57 10.46
N PHE A 72 -13.77 -6.68 10.34
CA PHE A 72 -14.01 -5.31 9.88
C PHE A 72 -14.62 -5.26 8.48
N VAL A 73 -14.09 -6.07 7.54
CA VAL A 73 -14.61 -6.09 6.17
C VAL A 73 -15.98 -6.75 6.11
N GLU A 74 -16.20 -7.84 6.85
CA GLU A 74 -17.51 -8.49 7.00
C GLU A 74 -18.57 -7.52 7.54
N ASP A 75 -18.23 -6.73 8.56
CA ASP A 75 -19.10 -5.71 9.13
C ASP A 75 -19.35 -4.53 8.16
N SER A 76 -18.49 -4.38 7.15
CA SER A 76 -18.61 -3.35 6.12
C SER A 76 -19.39 -3.81 4.88
N LEU A 77 -19.69 -5.10 4.75
CA LEU A 77 -20.48 -5.62 3.64
C LEU A 77 -21.90 -5.05 3.69
N LEU A 78 -22.36 -4.51 2.57
CA LEU A 78 -23.64 -3.85 2.50
C LEU A 78 -24.79 -4.85 2.54
N THR A 79 -25.80 -4.52 3.34
CA THR A 79 -27.06 -5.27 3.40
C THR A 79 -28.22 -4.35 3.04
N PRO A 80 -29.37 -4.88 2.58
CA PRO A 80 -30.56 -4.06 2.34
C PRO A 80 -31.04 -3.30 3.59
N GLU A 81 -30.69 -3.79 4.79
CA GLU A 81 -31.03 -3.18 6.08
C GLU A 81 -30.07 -2.06 6.52
N SER A 82 -28.91 -1.90 5.83
CA SER A 82 -27.87 -0.92 6.21
C SER A 82 -28.28 0.55 6.02
N ASN A 83 -29.36 0.82 5.26
CA ASN A 83 -29.78 2.17 4.85
C ASN A 83 -28.70 2.98 4.11
N ILE A 84 -27.63 2.33 3.62
CA ILE A 84 -26.60 2.95 2.78
C ILE A 84 -27.01 2.79 1.32
N THR A 85 -26.86 3.87 0.55
CA THR A 85 -26.95 3.82 -0.90
C THR A 85 -25.56 3.72 -1.52
N HIS A 86 -25.37 2.83 -2.48
CA HIS A 86 -24.17 2.77 -3.30
C HIS A 86 -24.46 3.41 -4.66
N HIS A 87 -23.71 4.46 -5.02
CA HIS A 87 -23.98 5.28 -6.22
C HIS A 87 -25.42 5.81 -6.34
N GLY A 88 -26.05 6.13 -5.19
CA GLY A 88 -27.43 6.62 -5.14
C GLY A 88 -28.50 5.52 -5.26
N GLU A 89 -28.10 4.26 -5.43
CA GLU A 89 -29.01 3.12 -5.46
C GLU A 89 -29.03 2.43 -4.10
N MET A 90 -30.23 2.00 -3.66
CA MET A 90 -30.34 1.14 -2.49
C MET A 90 -29.80 -0.25 -2.80
N VAL A 91 -29.15 -0.84 -1.81
CA VAL A 91 -28.63 -2.21 -1.88
C VAL A 91 -29.81 -3.18 -1.90
N ALA A 92 -29.93 -3.97 -2.97
CA ALA A 92 -31.05 -4.89 -3.16
C ALA A 92 -30.81 -6.29 -2.57
N GLU A 93 -29.54 -6.72 -2.56
CA GLU A 93 -29.10 -8.05 -2.14
C GLU A 93 -28.01 -7.92 -1.08
N GLU A 94 -27.84 -8.95 -0.25
CA GLU A 94 -26.74 -8.99 0.72
C GLU A 94 -25.41 -9.13 -0.03
N GLU A 95 -24.47 -8.21 0.23
CA GLU A 95 -23.15 -8.26 -0.36
C GLU A 95 -22.36 -9.46 0.21
N GLU A 96 -21.73 -10.22 -0.68
CA GLU A 96 -20.90 -11.35 -0.29
C GLU A 96 -19.41 -10.98 -0.35
N MET A 97 -18.63 -11.61 0.54
CA MET A 97 -17.17 -11.54 0.50
C MET A 97 -16.64 -12.18 -0.80
N THR A 98 -16.22 -11.36 -1.75
CA THR A 98 -15.71 -11.86 -3.03
C THR A 98 -14.23 -12.26 -2.95
N PRO A 99 -13.73 -13.15 -3.83
CA PRO A 99 -12.31 -13.53 -3.86
C PRO A 99 -11.36 -12.34 -4.03
N THR A 100 -11.81 -11.27 -4.71
CA THR A 100 -11.02 -10.04 -4.84
C THR A 100 -10.84 -9.35 -3.50
N ILE A 101 -11.92 -9.24 -2.71
CA ILE A 101 -11.88 -8.64 -1.38
C ILE A 101 -11.00 -9.48 -0.44
N GLU A 102 -11.12 -10.81 -0.47
CA GLU A 102 -10.24 -11.69 0.29
C GLU A 102 -8.76 -11.46 -0.05
N ASN A 103 -8.41 -11.31 -1.33
CA ASN A 103 -7.05 -10.98 -1.76
C ASN A 103 -6.58 -9.63 -1.22
N PHE A 104 -7.46 -8.62 -1.20
CA PHE A 104 -7.15 -7.32 -0.60
C PHE A 104 -6.91 -7.43 0.90
N ILE A 105 -7.72 -8.21 1.62
CA ILE A 105 -7.52 -8.46 3.05
C ILE A 105 -6.12 -9.04 3.29
N VAL A 106 -5.73 -10.08 2.54
CA VAL A 106 -4.39 -10.70 2.71
C VAL A 106 -3.28 -9.72 2.34
N LEU A 107 -3.42 -8.95 1.28
CA LEU A 107 -2.42 -7.94 0.90
C LEU A 107 -2.27 -6.86 1.98
N THR A 108 -3.38 -6.35 2.52
CA THR A 108 -3.38 -5.34 3.59
C THR A 108 -2.76 -5.93 4.86
N TRP A 109 -3.13 -7.15 5.23
CA TRP A 109 -2.54 -7.88 6.35
C TRP A 109 -1.01 -7.96 6.25
N LEU A 110 -0.48 -8.37 5.09
CA LEU A 110 0.97 -8.43 4.87
C LEU A 110 1.64 -7.06 5.00
N LYS A 111 1.04 -6.01 4.44
CA LYS A 111 1.57 -4.64 4.51
C LYS A 111 1.60 -4.08 5.94
N LEU A 112 0.57 -4.38 6.74
CA LEU A 112 0.49 -3.93 8.14
C LEU A 112 1.50 -4.64 9.05
N ILE A 113 1.91 -5.86 8.70
CA ILE A 113 3.00 -6.56 9.40
C ILE A 113 4.35 -5.95 9.03
N ASN A 114 4.66 -5.87 7.74
CA ASN A 114 5.89 -5.26 7.25
C ASN A 114 5.73 -4.81 5.78
N PRO A 115 6.11 -3.57 5.42
CA PRO A 115 5.91 -3.03 4.08
C PRO A 115 6.64 -3.80 2.96
N GLU A 116 7.74 -4.50 3.27
CA GLU A 116 8.52 -5.28 2.30
C GLU A 116 7.99 -6.72 2.14
N LEU A 117 7.12 -7.17 3.05
CA LEU A 117 6.61 -8.54 3.06
C LEU A 117 5.86 -8.94 1.78
N PRO A 118 5.03 -8.08 1.15
CA PRO A 118 4.39 -8.41 -0.13
C PRO A 118 5.40 -8.72 -1.25
N LYS A 119 6.56 -8.05 -1.26
CA LYS A 119 7.60 -8.30 -2.27
C LYS A 119 8.25 -9.67 -2.04
N LEU A 120 8.56 -9.99 -0.79
CA LEU A 120 9.16 -11.28 -0.43
C LEU A 120 8.17 -12.45 -0.69
N VAL A 121 6.88 -12.28 -0.35
CA VAL A 121 5.84 -13.26 -0.66
C VAL A 121 5.71 -13.47 -2.17
N LYS A 122 5.73 -12.40 -2.97
CA LYS A 122 5.71 -12.51 -4.43
C LYS A 122 6.93 -13.27 -4.98
N GLN A 123 8.10 -13.10 -4.36
CA GLN A 123 9.31 -13.83 -4.76
C GLN A 123 9.24 -15.32 -4.38
N ARG A 124 8.79 -15.63 -3.15
CA ARG A 124 8.74 -17.00 -2.61
C ARG A 124 7.63 -17.84 -3.24
N TYR A 125 6.43 -17.27 -3.37
CA TYR A 125 5.22 -17.98 -3.82
C TYR A 125 4.83 -17.62 -5.26
N GLY A 126 5.73 -17.01 -6.02
CA GLY A 126 5.51 -16.64 -7.42
C GLY A 126 5.00 -17.79 -8.30
N PRO A 127 5.49 -19.05 -8.14
CA PRO A 127 4.94 -20.20 -8.86
C PRO A 127 3.49 -20.52 -8.55
N GLU A 128 3.10 -20.53 -7.27
CA GLU A 128 1.77 -20.86 -6.79
C GLU A 128 0.77 -19.76 -7.14
N LEU A 129 1.19 -18.49 -7.11
CA LEU A 129 0.39 -17.33 -7.48
C LEU A 129 0.00 -17.31 -8.97
N ARG A 130 0.55 -18.20 -9.81
CA ARG A 130 0.10 -18.36 -11.20
C ARG A 130 -1.23 -19.10 -11.31
N SER A 131 -1.57 -19.94 -10.34
CA SER A 131 -2.76 -20.80 -10.38
C SER A 131 -3.66 -20.69 -9.15
N ARG A 132 -3.21 -20.04 -8.07
CA ARG A 132 -3.95 -19.85 -6.82
C ARG A 132 -4.02 -18.37 -6.47
N THR A 133 -5.08 -17.97 -5.77
CA THR A 133 -5.21 -16.60 -5.25
C THR A 133 -4.28 -16.39 -4.05
N LEU A 134 -3.95 -15.13 -3.75
CA LEU A 134 -3.19 -14.79 -2.56
C LEU A 134 -3.94 -15.22 -1.28
N ALA A 135 -5.26 -15.06 -1.27
CA ALA A 135 -6.13 -15.55 -0.20
C ALA A 135 -6.01 -17.06 0.01
N SER A 136 -6.02 -17.85 -1.07
CA SER A 136 -5.84 -19.31 -0.99
C SER A 136 -4.46 -19.74 -0.49
N LEU A 137 -3.44 -18.88 -0.55
CA LEU A 137 -2.09 -19.15 -0.04
C LEU A 137 -1.87 -18.64 1.39
N LYS A 138 -2.87 -17.99 1.98
CA LYS A 138 -2.80 -17.47 3.34
C LYS A 138 -2.36 -18.51 4.37
N PRO A 139 -2.86 -19.77 4.36
CA PRO A 139 -2.43 -20.79 5.33
C PRO A 139 -0.92 -21.06 5.27
N GLU A 140 -0.37 -21.23 4.07
CA GLU A 140 1.05 -21.50 3.84
C GLU A 140 1.91 -20.29 4.19
N ILE A 141 1.46 -19.08 3.84
CA ILE A 141 2.16 -17.83 4.19
C ILE A 141 2.15 -17.63 5.70
N SER A 142 1.01 -17.88 6.36
CA SER A 142 0.87 -17.76 7.81
C SER A 142 1.78 -18.71 8.56
N GLN A 143 2.01 -19.91 8.05
CA GLN A 143 2.93 -20.88 8.65
C GLN A 143 4.40 -20.43 8.52
N ALA A 144 4.76 -19.78 7.41
CA ALA A 144 6.11 -19.30 7.16
C ALA A 144 6.38 -17.88 7.71
N LEU A 145 5.38 -17.22 8.28
CA LEU A 145 5.38 -15.77 8.49
C LEU A 145 6.51 -15.28 9.39
N ASP A 146 6.73 -15.93 10.54
CA ASP A 146 7.83 -15.59 11.46
C ASP A 146 9.20 -15.72 10.78
N SER A 147 9.37 -16.74 9.94
CA SER A 147 10.59 -16.92 9.15
C SER A 147 10.77 -15.83 8.10
N LEU A 148 9.68 -15.41 7.44
CA LEU A 148 9.73 -14.34 6.43
C LEU A 148 10.07 -12.99 7.06
N VAL A 149 9.50 -12.68 8.22
CA VAL A 149 9.81 -11.45 8.98
C VAL A 149 11.27 -11.46 9.44
N SER A 150 11.74 -12.58 10.01
CA SER A 150 13.13 -12.73 10.43
C SER A 150 14.13 -12.59 9.26
N GLU A 151 13.78 -13.05 8.06
CA GLU A 151 14.60 -12.86 6.86
C GLU A 151 14.74 -11.38 6.48
N ILE A 152 13.65 -10.62 6.57
CA ILE A 152 13.65 -9.17 6.32
C ILE A 152 14.53 -8.44 7.34
N ASP A 153 14.38 -8.74 8.62
CA ASP A 153 15.15 -8.10 9.71
C ASP A 153 16.65 -8.42 9.60
N SER A 154 16.99 -9.65 9.18
CA SER A 154 18.37 -10.07 8.96
C SER A 154 19.02 -9.28 7.81
N ASN A 155 18.29 -9.07 6.71
CA ASN A 155 18.78 -8.27 5.59
C ASN A 155 19.02 -6.81 5.99
N ILE A 156 18.09 -6.20 6.73
CA ILE A 156 18.26 -4.83 7.24
C ILE A 156 19.49 -4.73 8.15
N THR A 157 19.66 -5.71 9.05
CA THR A 157 20.80 -5.75 9.98
C THR A 157 22.13 -5.91 9.23
N ALA A 158 22.19 -6.79 8.22
CA ALA A 158 23.38 -6.98 7.40
C ALA A 158 23.75 -5.71 6.61
N MET A 159 22.76 -4.99 6.08
CA MET A 159 22.98 -3.71 5.38
C MET A 159 23.48 -2.60 6.33
N ARG A 160 23.01 -2.56 7.58
CA ARG A 160 23.51 -1.62 8.59
C ARG A 160 24.92 -1.95 9.07
N ALA A 161 25.24 -3.23 9.23
CA ALA A 161 26.57 -3.68 9.63
C ALA A 161 27.64 -3.40 8.55
N SER A 162 27.27 -3.48 7.26
CA SER A 162 28.17 -3.11 6.16
C SER A 162 28.34 -1.59 6.02
N ALA A 163 27.33 -0.79 6.36
CA ALA A 163 27.41 0.67 6.37
C ALA A 163 28.22 1.24 7.56
N THR A 164 28.24 0.54 8.69
CA THR A 164 28.96 0.96 9.92
C THR A 164 30.37 0.36 10.05
N SER A 165 30.82 -0.42 9.05
CA SER A 165 32.21 -0.88 8.93
C SER A 165 33.12 0.27 8.48
N ASP A 166 33.25 1.25 9.35
CA ASP A 166 34.28 2.28 9.31
C ASP A 166 35.62 1.57 9.53
N HIS A 167 36.29 1.26 8.42
CA HIS A 167 37.60 0.65 8.43
C HIS A 167 38.56 1.52 9.27
N PRO A 168 39.29 0.97 10.26
CA PRO A 168 40.41 1.69 10.84
C PRO A 168 41.43 1.92 9.73
N ARG A 169 41.56 3.18 9.33
CA ARG A 169 42.42 3.66 8.24
C ARG A 169 43.87 3.35 8.57
N SER A 170 44.33 2.17 8.14
CA SER A 170 45.72 1.75 8.15
C SER A 170 46.57 2.77 7.38
N LYS A 171 47.65 3.19 8.02
CA LYS A 171 48.68 4.11 7.52
C LYS A 171 49.20 3.70 6.13
N GLY A 172 49.36 4.70 5.26
CA GLY A 172 50.38 4.70 4.21
C GLY A 172 50.02 4.11 2.85
N ARG A 173 49.37 4.91 1.99
CA ARG A 173 49.61 4.89 0.54
C ARG A 173 49.54 6.33 0.01
N PRO A 174 50.52 6.78 -0.81
CA PRO A 174 50.48 8.14 -1.33
C PRO A 174 49.28 8.28 -2.27
N ALA A 175 48.51 9.33 -2.07
CA ALA A 175 47.45 9.73 -2.98
C ALA A 175 48.07 9.96 -4.36
N ARG A 176 47.81 9.03 -5.29
CA ARG A 176 48.05 9.29 -6.71
C ARG A 176 47.01 10.33 -7.13
N SER A 177 47.39 11.60 -6.98
CA SER A 177 46.76 12.73 -7.63
C SER A 177 46.54 12.35 -9.10
N LYS A 178 45.29 12.07 -9.46
CA LYS A 178 44.90 11.98 -10.87
C LYS A 178 44.94 13.41 -11.39
N THR A 179 46.12 13.86 -11.82
CA THR A 179 46.22 15.04 -12.68
C THR A 179 45.28 14.82 -13.86
N PRO A 180 44.31 15.71 -14.10
CA PRO A 180 43.30 15.51 -15.14
C PRO A 180 43.94 15.78 -16.50
N VAL A 181 44.69 14.81 -17.03
CA VAL A 181 45.17 14.89 -18.41
C VAL A 181 44.00 14.54 -19.32
N ARG A 182 43.46 15.54 -20.02
CA ARG A 182 42.37 15.33 -20.98
C ARG A 182 42.87 15.45 -22.44
N PRO A 183 42.50 14.51 -23.33
CA PRO A 183 43.06 14.37 -24.69
C PRO A 183 42.95 15.63 -25.56
N LEU A 184 41.86 16.39 -25.47
CA LEU A 184 41.60 17.58 -26.30
C LEU A 184 42.67 18.69 -26.16
N CYS A 185 43.20 18.92 -24.96
CA CYS A 185 44.26 19.92 -24.76
C CYS A 185 45.65 19.40 -25.16
N LYS A 186 45.83 18.08 -25.10
CA LYS A 186 47.04 17.38 -25.54
C LYS A 186 47.15 17.40 -27.07
N GLU A 187 46.04 17.18 -27.78
CA GLU A 187 45.93 17.25 -29.25
C GLU A 187 46.30 18.66 -29.77
N ALA A 188 45.89 19.70 -29.05
CA ALA A 188 46.14 21.10 -29.41
C ALA A 188 47.51 21.64 -28.95
N ASN A 189 48.36 20.79 -28.35
CA ASN A 189 49.68 21.11 -27.81
C ASN A 189 49.68 22.30 -26.80
N ARG A 190 48.70 22.32 -25.89
CA ARG A 190 48.46 23.39 -24.90
C ARG A 190 48.62 22.90 -23.46
N PRO A 191 48.86 23.80 -22.48
CA PRO A 191 48.96 23.42 -21.07
C PRO A 191 47.68 22.76 -20.57
N PHE A 192 47.82 21.51 -20.10
CA PHE A 192 46.73 20.54 -19.88
C PHE A 192 46.36 20.36 -18.40
N SER A 193 46.75 21.29 -17.52
CA SER A 193 46.52 21.23 -16.08
C SER A 193 45.39 22.16 -15.62
N HIS A 194 44.21 22.08 -16.25
CA HIS A 194 43.04 22.87 -15.85
C HIS A 194 41.73 22.09 -16.09
N PHE A 195 40.65 22.53 -15.45
CA PHE A 195 39.31 21.97 -15.66
C PHE A 195 38.70 22.53 -16.97
N LEU A 196 38.02 21.70 -17.77
CA LEU A 196 37.39 22.12 -19.03
C LEU A 196 36.40 23.29 -18.87
N SER A 197 35.74 23.38 -17.71
CA SER A 197 34.85 24.50 -17.37
C SER A 197 35.56 25.85 -17.24
N GLN A 198 36.89 25.86 -17.10
CA GLN A 198 37.73 27.05 -17.04
C GLN A 198 38.42 27.34 -18.38
N TYR A 199 38.12 26.58 -19.44
CA TYR A 199 38.74 26.76 -20.74
C TYR A 199 38.15 27.97 -21.49
N LYS A 200 39.04 28.86 -21.97
CA LYS A 200 38.68 30.16 -22.58
C LYS A 200 37.92 30.04 -23.91
N TYR A 201 38.02 28.91 -24.60
CA TYR A 201 37.44 28.70 -25.93
C TYR A 201 36.32 27.66 -25.93
N LEU A 202 35.85 27.24 -24.76
CA LEU A 202 34.67 26.41 -24.68
C LEU A 202 33.43 27.28 -24.94
N PRO A 203 32.51 26.89 -25.84
CA PRO A 203 31.23 27.58 -26.01
C PRO A 203 30.48 27.67 -24.68
N GLU A 204 29.77 28.78 -24.45
CA GLU A 204 29.10 29.03 -23.17
C GLU A 204 28.03 27.99 -22.86
N GLU A 205 27.40 27.42 -23.90
CA GLU A 205 26.43 26.32 -23.78
C GLU A 205 27.05 25.06 -23.18
N ASP A 206 28.23 24.65 -23.66
CA ASP A 206 28.96 23.50 -23.15
C ASP A 206 29.50 23.74 -21.74
N ARG A 207 29.87 24.99 -21.43
CA ARG A 207 30.32 25.39 -20.10
C ARG A 207 29.20 25.24 -19.07
N GLN A 208 27.99 25.67 -19.40
CA GLN A 208 26.81 25.55 -18.54
C GLN A 208 26.39 24.08 -18.38
N TYR A 209 26.44 23.28 -19.45
CA TYR A 209 26.17 21.84 -19.38
C TYR A 209 27.11 21.12 -18.41
N LEU A 210 28.41 21.41 -18.48
CA LEU A 210 29.42 20.79 -17.60
C LEU A 210 29.28 21.24 -16.13
N LEU A 211 28.86 22.49 -15.88
CA LEU A 211 28.57 22.96 -14.52
C LEU A 211 27.32 22.27 -13.94
N LYS A 212 26.27 22.13 -14.75
CA LYS A 212 25.01 21.50 -14.36
C LYS A 212 25.17 19.99 -14.11
N ALA A 213 25.95 19.29 -14.93
CA ALA A 213 26.28 17.88 -14.74
C ALA A 213 27.05 17.63 -13.42
N ARG A 214 27.86 18.62 -12.98
CA ARG A 214 28.57 18.55 -11.70
C ARG A 214 27.64 18.76 -10.51
N GLN A 215 26.72 19.71 -10.61
CA GLN A 215 25.66 19.91 -9.61
C GLN A 215 24.79 18.66 -9.46
N ILE A 216 24.42 18.00 -10.56
CA ILE A 216 23.62 16.77 -10.50
C ILE A 216 24.38 15.60 -9.83
N SER A 217 25.70 15.52 -10.00
CA SER A 217 26.50 14.50 -9.29
C SER A 217 26.67 14.80 -7.79
N ASP A 218 26.65 16.07 -7.38
CA ASP A 218 26.69 16.47 -5.96
C ASP A 218 25.30 16.40 -5.28
N ILE A 219 24.20 16.32 -6.05
CA ILE A 219 22.81 16.22 -5.54
C ILE A 219 22.39 14.77 -5.23
N LEU A 220 23.12 13.76 -5.71
CA LEU A 220 22.80 12.34 -5.44
C LEU A 220 23.33 11.81 -4.08
N ASP A 221 23.86 12.69 -3.21
CA ASP A 221 24.51 12.30 -1.95
C ASP A 221 24.01 13.08 -0.70
N VAL A 222 22.79 13.66 -0.70
CA VAL A 222 22.20 14.22 0.54
C VAL A 222 20.68 13.98 0.62
N ASP A 223 20.28 13.33 1.72
CA ASP A 223 18.91 13.05 2.14
C ASP A 223 18.04 14.30 2.43
N ALA A 224 16.73 14.09 2.31
CA ALA A 224 15.55 14.80 2.81
C ALA A 224 15.71 16.08 3.67
N ASP A 225 15.04 17.17 3.26
CA ASP A 225 13.88 17.80 3.95
C ASP A 225 13.64 19.26 3.48
N GLY A 226 12.37 19.66 3.40
CA GLY A 226 11.94 21.05 3.63
C GLY A 226 11.56 21.92 2.42
N ASP A 227 10.25 21.93 2.11
CA ASP A 227 9.36 23.09 1.89
C ASP A 227 9.76 24.30 0.99
N ASP A 228 8.89 24.51 0.00
CA ASP A 228 8.09 25.73 -0.23
C ASP A 228 8.24 26.53 -1.56
N ASP A 229 7.04 26.69 -2.11
CA ASP A 229 6.38 27.70 -2.94
C ASP A 229 6.71 28.05 -4.41
N SER A 230 5.58 28.01 -5.15
CA SER A 230 5.02 29.04 -6.03
C SER A 230 5.03 28.89 -7.56
N ASP A 231 3.80 29.10 -8.06
CA ASP A 231 3.35 29.66 -9.34
C ASP A 231 2.95 28.74 -10.51
N ARG A 232 1.64 28.41 -10.58
CA ARG A 232 0.87 28.47 -11.85
C ARG A 232 -0.60 28.94 -11.64
N PRO A 233 -1.17 29.72 -12.58
CA PRO A 233 -2.35 30.54 -12.31
C PRO A 233 -3.69 29.84 -12.59
N ARG A 234 -4.70 30.29 -11.83
CA ARG A 234 -6.14 29.99 -11.95
C ARG A 234 -6.76 30.64 -13.19
N SER A 235 -7.70 29.94 -13.83
CA SER A 235 -8.76 30.53 -14.66
C SER A 235 -10.12 30.05 -14.19
N SER A 236 -11.08 30.97 -14.15
CA SER A 236 -12.36 30.88 -13.46
C SER A 236 -13.55 30.81 -14.43
N LEU A 237 -14.53 29.97 -14.07
CA LEU A 237 -16.00 30.08 -14.26
C LEU A 237 -16.60 29.99 -15.67
N VAL A 238 -17.57 29.07 -15.88
CA VAL A 238 -18.99 29.34 -16.27
C VAL A 238 -19.90 28.19 -15.78
N GLU A 239 -21.15 28.56 -15.50
CA GLU A 239 -22.26 27.96 -14.75
C GLU A 239 -23.00 26.71 -15.30
N SER A 240 -23.60 25.98 -14.34
CA SER A 240 -24.96 25.43 -14.27
C SER A 240 -25.67 24.85 -15.51
N SER A 241 -25.93 23.54 -15.45
CA SER A 241 -27.19 22.92 -15.94
C SER A 241 -27.55 21.71 -15.06
N THR A 242 -28.69 21.79 -14.38
CA THR A 242 -29.33 20.68 -13.66
C THR A 242 -30.05 19.76 -14.65
N GLU A 243 -29.51 18.56 -14.84
CA GLU A 243 -30.23 17.41 -15.42
C GLU A 243 -30.12 16.22 -14.46
N PRO A 244 -31.15 15.36 -14.35
CA PRO A 244 -31.14 14.26 -13.40
C PRO A 244 -30.01 13.30 -13.76
N ILE A 245 -29.13 13.06 -12.79
CA ILE A 245 -28.03 12.11 -12.91
C ILE A 245 -28.66 10.71 -13.02
N SER A 246 -28.96 10.31 -14.25
CA SER A 246 -29.11 8.90 -14.59
C SER A 246 -27.80 8.24 -14.20
N ALA A 247 -27.89 7.29 -13.26
CA ALA A 247 -26.75 6.57 -12.74
C ALA A 247 -25.91 6.03 -13.90
N ASN A 248 -24.73 6.62 -14.10
CA ASN A 248 -23.69 6.03 -14.91
C ASN A 248 -23.18 4.80 -14.16
N ARG A 249 -23.96 3.73 -14.16
CA ARG A 249 -23.46 2.39 -13.86
C ARG A 249 -22.51 2.05 -15.00
N ILE A 250 -21.25 2.47 -14.84
CA ILE A 250 -20.18 2.08 -15.74
C ILE A 250 -20.08 0.57 -15.56
N GLN A 251 -20.61 -0.19 -16.52
CA GLN A 251 -20.21 -1.58 -16.69
C GLN A 251 -18.72 -1.53 -17.01
N THR A 252 -17.89 -1.66 -15.98
CA THR A 252 -16.48 -1.95 -16.14
C THR A 252 -16.41 -3.38 -16.68
N GLY A 253 -16.68 -3.55 -17.97
CA GLY A 253 -16.29 -4.75 -18.68
C GLY A 253 -14.80 -4.93 -18.45
N ARG A 254 -14.37 -6.15 -18.13
CA ARG A 254 -12.93 -6.44 -18.08
C ARG A 254 -12.36 -6.02 -19.42
N SER A 255 -11.29 -5.22 -19.40
CA SER A 255 -10.54 -4.94 -20.63
C SER A 255 -10.25 -6.28 -21.31
N PRO A 256 -10.46 -6.41 -22.63
CA PRO A 256 -10.06 -7.62 -23.34
C PRO A 256 -8.59 -7.90 -23.01
N TYR A 257 -8.32 -9.10 -22.50
CA TYR A 257 -6.96 -9.57 -22.30
C TYR A 257 -6.28 -9.56 -23.68
N ILE A 258 -5.10 -8.95 -23.79
CA ILE A 258 -4.26 -9.11 -24.98
C ILE A 258 -3.63 -10.50 -24.87
N ASP A 259 -4.19 -11.47 -25.59
CA ASP A 259 -3.58 -12.78 -25.87
C ASP A 259 -2.48 -12.61 -26.94
N MET A 260 -1.47 -11.79 -26.67
CA MET A 260 -0.18 -11.90 -27.38
C MET A 260 0.68 -12.87 -26.58
N PHE A 261 1.33 -13.83 -27.26
CA PHE A 261 2.23 -14.86 -26.74
C PHE A 261 1.67 -16.28 -26.54
N PHE A 262 0.70 -16.72 -27.36
CA PHE A 262 0.35 -18.15 -27.49
C PHE A 262 0.49 -18.72 -28.91
N SER A 263 1.47 -18.24 -29.68
CA SER A 263 1.79 -18.86 -30.98
C SER A 263 3.29 -18.89 -31.24
N GLU A 264 4.04 -19.71 -30.50
CA GLU A 264 5.32 -20.30 -30.95
C GLU A 264 5.93 -21.21 -29.86
N SER A 265 5.29 -22.35 -29.61
CA SER A 265 5.90 -23.49 -28.87
C SER A 265 5.15 -24.78 -29.19
N ALA A 266 4.88 -25.04 -30.48
CA ALA A 266 4.30 -26.31 -30.93
C ALA A 266 4.91 -26.73 -32.28
N GLN A 267 6.24 -26.69 -32.38
CA GLN A 267 6.99 -27.41 -33.39
C GLN A 267 8.30 -27.87 -32.76
N PHE A 268 8.26 -28.98 -32.05
CA PHE A 268 9.32 -30.00 -31.92
C PHE A 268 8.76 -31.12 -31.05
N ALA A 269 7.99 -32.00 -31.69
CA ALA A 269 7.76 -33.38 -31.28
C ALA A 269 8.11 -34.26 -32.48
#